data_AF-A0A8D7FP79-F1
#
_entry.id   AF-A0A8D7FP79-F1
#
_cell.length_a   1.000
_cell.length_b   1.000
_cell.length_c   1.000
_cell.angle_alpha   90.00
_cell.angle_beta   90.00
_cell.angle_gamma   90.00
#
_symmetry.space_group_name_H-M   'P 1'
#
loop_
_entity.id
_entity.type
_entity.pdbx_description
1 polymer ?
#
loop_
_entity_poly.entity_id
_entity_poly.type
_entity_poly.pdbx_seq_one_letter_code
_entity_poly.pdbx_strand_id
1 'polypeptide(L)'
;MADDEPQPLNYVQETVLKKRKNNEEWVIKKRERLAERKKSKESLKPAIKRPEEFVKEYRDKELDFVRMKQRLKLRKSSNDAIKSKLLFVIRIHGSKDMHPRTRQILNKFLVETYLKWCISESQ
;
A
#
# COMPACT_ATOMS: atom_id res chain seq x y z
N MET A 1 50.10 -58.38 35.47
CA MET A 1 49.96 -56.92 35.25
C MET A 1 48.81 -56.78 34.25
N ALA A 2 47.59 -57.18 34.58
CA ALA A 2 46.64 -56.48 35.48
C ALA A 2 46.38 -55.04 35.01
N ASP A 3 45.23 -54.92 34.35
CA ASP A 3 44.29 -53.79 34.33
C ASP A 3 44.41 -52.74 33.20
N ASP A 4 43.74 -53.06 32.07
CA ASP A 4 43.21 -52.07 31.14
C ASP A 4 41.96 -51.43 31.79
N GLU A 5 42.15 -50.29 32.45
CA GLU A 5 41.09 -49.48 33.05
C GLU A 5 40.15 -48.91 31.97
N PRO A 6 38.86 -49.30 31.91
CA PRO A 6 37.92 -48.72 30.97
C PRO A 6 37.54 -47.31 31.46
N GLN A 7 37.95 -46.28 30.71
CA GLN A 7 37.56 -44.91 31.03
C GLN A 7 36.03 -44.78 31.12
N PRO A 8 35.49 -44.18 32.20
CA PRO A 8 34.05 -44.07 32.38
C PRO A 8 33.46 -43.19 31.27
N LEU A 9 32.60 -43.79 30.44
CA LEU A 9 31.80 -43.05 29.46
C LEU A 9 31.05 -41.93 30.20
N ASN A 10 31.26 -40.69 29.77
CA ASN A 10 30.73 -39.49 30.41
C ASN A 10 29.19 -39.57 30.44
N TYR A 11 28.63 -40.02 31.58
CA TYR A 11 27.21 -40.28 31.74
C TYR A 11 26.44 -38.96 31.77
N VAL A 12 25.93 -38.56 30.61
CA VAL A 12 25.10 -37.38 30.48
C VAL A 12 23.68 -37.75 30.87
N GLN A 13 23.16 -37.10 31.91
CA GLN A 13 21.77 -37.30 32.34
C GLN A 13 20.78 -37.04 31.19
N GLU A 14 19.78 -37.92 31.06
CA GLU A 14 18.76 -37.84 30.02
C GLU A 14 18.05 -36.48 29.98
N THR A 15 17.92 -35.83 31.13
CA THR A 15 17.32 -34.49 31.28
C THR A 15 18.13 -33.42 30.54
N VAL A 16 19.45 -33.52 30.52
CA VAL A 16 20.35 -32.60 29.81
C VAL A 16 20.23 -32.80 28.30
N LEU A 17 20.13 -34.04 27.84
CA LEU A 17 19.91 -34.36 26.43
C LEU A 17 18.54 -33.86 25.94
N LYS A 18 17.48 -34.04 26.75
CA LYS A 18 16.13 -33.50 26.46
C LYS A 18 16.14 -31.97 26.38
N LYS A 19 16.86 -31.29 27.29
CA LYS A 19 17.00 -29.81 27.26
C LYS A 19 17.74 -29.33 26.01
N ARG A 20 18.79 -30.02 25.57
CA ARG A 20 19.53 -29.67 24.33
C ARG A 20 18.64 -29.77 23.09
N LYS A 21 17.92 -30.88 22.92
CA LYS A 21 16.96 -31.07 21.82
C LYS A 21 15.89 -29.99 21.81
N ASN A 22 15.29 -29.71 22.97
CA ASN A 22 14.26 -28.67 23.06
C ASN A 22 14.81 -27.27 22.76
N ASN A 23 16.05 -26.98 23.15
CA ASN A 23 16.70 -25.71 22.82
C ASN A 23 16.99 -25.59 21.32
N GLU A 24 17.46 -26.66 20.68
CA GLU A 24 17.69 -26.71 19.23
C GLU A 24 16.38 -26.49 18.45
N GLU A 25 15.30 -27.19 18.84
CA GLU A 25 13.97 -26.99 18.26
C GLU A 25 13.45 -25.56 18.46
N TRP A 26 13.69 -24.97 19.63
CA TRP A 26 13.30 -23.60 19.92
C TRP A 26 14.05 -22.59 19.06
N VAL A 27 15.35 -22.79 18.86
CA VAL A 27 16.19 -21.94 17.98
C VAL A 27 15.72 -22.03 16.54
N ILE A 28 15.39 -23.23 16.05
CA ILE A 28 14.85 -23.45 14.69
C ILE A 28 13.52 -22.70 14.52
N LYS A 29 12.54 -22.94 15.41
CA LYS A 29 11.24 -22.25 15.37
C LYS A 29 11.37 -20.73 15.48
N LYS A 30 12.33 -20.23 16.26
CA LYS A 30 12.60 -18.80 16.38
C LYS A 30 13.12 -18.21 15.07
N ARG A 31 14.01 -18.93 14.38
CA ARG A 31 14.56 -18.52 13.07
C ARG A 31 13.48 -18.47 12.01
N GLU A 32 12.60 -19.47 11.96
CA GLU A 32 11.46 -19.53 11.02
C GLU A 32 10.49 -18.37 11.23
N ARG A 33 10.06 -18.13 12.48
CA ARG A 33 9.18 -17.01 12.83
C ARG A 33 9.79 -15.64 12.48
N LEU A 34 11.10 -15.49 12.62
CA LEU A 34 11.80 -14.26 12.20
C LEU A 34 11.83 -14.11 10.67
N ALA A 35 12.00 -15.19 9.92
CA ALA A 35 11.96 -15.18 8.47
C ALA A 35 10.56 -14.81 7.95
N GLU A 36 9.50 -15.37 8.54
CA GLU A 36 8.10 -15.03 8.19
C GLU A 36 7.78 -13.56 8.49
N ARG A 37 8.23 -13.05 9.64
CA ARG A 37 8.06 -11.62 9.98
C ARG A 37 8.78 -10.71 8.99
N LYS A 38 9.93 -11.09 8.47
CA LYS A 38 10.65 -10.33 7.43
C LYS A 38 9.86 -10.32 6.11
N LYS A 39 9.39 -11.49 5.67
CA LYS A 39 8.55 -11.64 4.46
C LYS A 39 7.27 -10.81 4.53
N SER A 40 6.57 -10.85 5.67
CA SER A 40 5.34 -10.06 5.89
C SER A 40 5.60 -8.54 5.89
N LYS A 41 6.73 -8.09 6.45
CA LYS A 41 7.13 -6.68 6.37
C LYS A 41 7.48 -6.26 4.94
N GLU A 42 8.10 -7.14 4.16
CA GLU A 42 8.39 -6.90 2.74
C GLU A 42 7.11 -6.84 1.90
N SER A 43 6.11 -7.68 2.18
CA SER A 43 4.81 -7.66 1.48
C SER A 43 3.91 -6.48 1.85
N LEU A 44 4.16 -5.80 2.97
CA LEU A 44 3.47 -4.55 3.35
C LEU A 44 4.03 -3.31 2.65
N LYS A 45 5.31 -3.32 2.26
CA LYS A 45 5.95 -2.24 1.50
C LYS A 45 5.32 -1.94 0.12
N PRO A 46 4.80 -2.89 -0.67
CA PRO A 46 4.21 -2.61 -1.98
C PRO A 46 2.78 -2.06 -1.96
N ALA A 47 2.09 -2.01 -0.82
CA ALA A 47 0.67 -1.61 -0.78
C ALA A 47 0.45 -0.14 -1.21
N ILE A 48 1.44 0.72 -1.01
CA ILE A 48 1.44 2.11 -1.48
C ILE A 48 2.57 2.22 -2.51
N LYS A 49 2.22 2.48 -3.78
CA LYS A 49 3.21 2.71 -4.84
C LYS A 49 4.16 3.83 -4.42
N ARG A 50 5.44 3.69 -4.74
CA ARG A 50 6.38 4.79 -4.51
C ARG A 50 5.94 6.02 -5.32
N PRO A 51 6.10 7.24 -4.79
CA PRO A 51 5.71 8.45 -5.51
C PRO A 51 6.43 8.57 -6.86
N GLU A 52 7.69 8.14 -6.94
CA GLU A 52 8.48 8.10 -8.18
C GLU A 52 7.86 7.20 -9.24
N GLU A 53 7.43 5.99 -8.85
CA GLU A 53 6.78 5.02 -9.74
C GLU A 53 5.43 5.55 -10.23
N PHE A 54 4.65 6.15 -9.33
CA PHE A 54 3.39 6.80 -9.67
C PHE A 54 3.59 7.90 -10.71
N VAL A 55 4.53 8.83 -10.49
CA VAL A 55 4.80 9.92 -11.44
C VAL A 55 5.24 9.37 -12.80
N LYS A 56 6.11 8.35 -12.81
CA LYS A 56 6.57 7.71 -14.05
C LYS A 56 5.41 7.09 -14.83
N GLU A 57 4.54 6.31 -14.17
CA GLU A 57 3.39 5.68 -14.83
C GLU A 57 2.48 6.67 -15.54
N TYR A 58 2.22 7.83 -14.93
CA TYR A 58 1.35 8.84 -15.53
C TYR A 58 2.03 9.59 -16.67
N ARG A 59 3.32 9.91 -16.56
CA ARG A 59 4.11 10.50 -17.65
C ARG A 59 4.20 9.58 -18.86
N ASP A 60 4.44 8.29 -18.64
CA ASP A 60 4.52 7.29 -19.71
C ASP A 60 3.17 7.18 -20.43
N LYS A 61 2.05 7.13 -19.69
CA LYS A 61 0.70 7.16 -20.26
C LYS A 61 0.45 8.41 -21.11
N GLU A 62 0.81 9.60 -20.62
CA GLU A 62 0.67 10.85 -21.37
C GLU A 62 1.49 10.84 -22.66
N LEU A 63 2.74 10.39 -22.61
CA LEU A 63 3.60 10.25 -23.79
C LEU A 63 3.00 9.28 -24.81
N ASP A 64 2.45 8.16 -24.36
CA ASP A 64 1.80 7.20 -25.23
C ASP A 64 0.53 7.77 -25.89
N PHE A 65 -0.25 8.59 -25.17
CA PHE A 65 -1.37 9.34 -25.78
C PHE A 65 -0.91 10.28 -26.89
N VAL A 66 0.17 11.02 -26.66
CA VAL A 66 0.72 11.95 -27.65
C VAL A 66 1.20 11.19 -28.89
N ARG A 67 1.95 10.10 -28.70
CA ARG A 67 2.43 9.23 -29.78
C ARG A 67 1.28 8.64 -30.59
N MET A 68 0.24 8.16 -29.90
CA MET A 68 -0.96 7.62 -30.52
C MET A 68 -1.67 8.68 -31.37
N LYS A 69 -1.87 9.89 -30.84
CA LYS A 69 -2.45 11.02 -31.59
C LYS A 69 -1.61 11.38 -32.83
N GLN A 70 -0.29 11.40 -32.73
CA GLN A 70 0.59 11.70 -33.86
C GLN A 70 0.51 10.64 -34.96
N ARG A 71 0.53 9.34 -34.61
CA ARG A 71 0.36 8.23 -35.57
C ARG A 71 -0.98 8.31 -36.30
N LEU A 72 -2.04 8.71 -35.60
CA LEU A 72 -3.40 8.82 -36.14
C LEU A 72 -3.62 10.13 -36.92
N LYS A 73 -2.77 11.15 -36.77
CA LYS A 73 -2.75 12.27 -37.74
C LYS A 73 -2.23 11.83 -39.10
N LEU A 74 -1.35 10.83 -39.13
CA LEU A 74 -0.76 10.28 -40.35
C LEU A 74 -1.74 9.41 -41.16
N ARG A 75 -2.75 8.84 -40.50
CA ARG A 75 -3.82 8.04 -41.12
C ARG A 75 -5.17 8.57 -40.66
N LYS A 76 -6.00 9.08 -41.56
CA LYS A 76 -7.33 9.64 -41.25
C LYS A 76 -8.26 8.56 -40.66
N SER A 77 -8.17 8.33 -39.36
CA SER A 77 -9.06 7.42 -38.60
C SER A 77 -9.63 8.14 -37.37
N SER A 78 -10.89 7.85 -37.06
CA SER A 78 -11.65 8.43 -35.95
C SER A 78 -11.11 7.96 -34.61
N ASN A 79 -10.60 8.91 -33.81
CA ASN A 79 -10.10 8.62 -32.47
C ASN A 79 -11.22 8.87 -31.46
N ASP A 80 -11.72 7.81 -30.84
CA ASP A 80 -12.46 7.90 -29.59
C ASP A 80 -11.47 8.27 -28.49
N ALA A 81 -11.28 9.58 -28.31
CA ALA A 81 -10.43 10.12 -27.27
C ALA A 81 -10.85 9.56 -25.90
N ILE A 82 -9.88 9.30 -25.03
CA ILE A 82 -10.16 8.78 -23.69
C ILE A 82 -11.11 9.71 -22.96
N LYS A 83 -12.29 9.16 -22.63
CA LYS A 83 -13.30 9.82 -21.82
C LYS A 83 -12.78 9.93 -20.38
N SER A 84 -12.51 11.16 -19.93
CA SER A 84 -12.18 11.45 -18.54
C SER A 84 -13.34 11.04 -17.63
N LYS A 85 -13.08 10.21 -16.62
CA LYS A 85 -14.11 9.71 -15.68
C LYS A 85 -14.31 10.61 -14.45
N LEU A 86 -13.34 11.47 -14.15
CA LEU A 86 -13.33 12.30 -12.93
C LEU A 86 -13.82 13.71 -13.26
N LEU A 87 -14.65 14.25 -12.36
CA LEU A 87 -15.20 15.60 -12.44
C LEU A 87 -14.87 16.33 -11.13
N PHE A 88 -14.32 17.54 -11.24
CA PHE A 88 -14.14 18.44 -10.10
C PHE A 88 -15.32 19.42 -10.09
N VAL A 89 -16.15 19.35 -9.05
CA VAL A 89 -17.33 20.21 -8.89
C VAL A 89 -17.02 21.26 -7.83
N ILE A 90 -17.09 22.54 -8.21
CA ILE A 90 -16.88 23.68 -7.30
C ILE A 90 -18.14 24.53 -7.32
N ARG A 91 -18.62 24.91 -6.13
CA ARG A 91 -19.79 25.77 -5.99
C ARG A 91 -19.36 27.24 -5.95
N ILE A 92 -19.85 28.03 -6.91
CA ILE A 92 -19.52 29.47 -7.02
C ILE A 92 -20.56 30.33 -6.29
N HIS A 93 -21.83 29.90 -6.27
CA HIS A 93 -22.93 30.67 -5.68
C HIS A 93 -23.20 30.30 -4.21
N GLY A 94 -23.59 31.30 -3.41
CA GLY A 94 -23.97 31.11 -2.01
C GLY A 94 -25.26 30.30 -1.83
N SER A 95 -25.63 30.04 -0.57
CA SER A 95 -26.86 29.30 -0.20
C SER A 95 -28.14 30.13 -0.16
N LYS A 96 -28.03 31.44 -0.36
CA LYS A 96 -29.18 32.35 -0.39
C LYS A 96 -29.82 32.30 -1.79
N ASP A 97 -31.14 32.22 -1.83
CA ASP A 97 -31.96 32.24 -3.05
C ASP A 97 -31.75 31.04 -4.01
N MET A 98 -31.87 29.82 -3.48
CA MET A 98 -31.83 28.58 -4.27
C MET A 98 -33.10 27.74 -4.07
N HIS A 99 -33.62 27.19 -5.16
CA HIS A 99 -34.73 26.24 -5.11
C HIS A 99 -34.33 25.00 -4.26
N PRO A 100 -35.21 24.50 -3.37
CA PRO A 100 -34.87 23.46 -2.39
C PRO A 100 -34.36 22.16 -3.03
N ARG A 101 -34.86 21.80 -4.22
CA ARG A 101 -34.39 20.63 -4.98
C ARG A 101 -32.90 20.74 -5.36
N THR A 102 -32.47 21.89 -5.86
CA THR A 102 -31.09 22.13 -6.28
C THR A 102 -30.15 22.15 -5.07
N ARG A 103 -30.60 22.75 -3.95
CA ARG A 103 -29.88 22.73 -2.67
C ARG A 103 -29.61 21.30 -2.19
N GLN A 104 -30.62 20.43 -2.22
CA GLN A 104 -30.45 19.03 -1.81
C GLN A 104 -29.44 18.27 -2.69
N ILE A 105 -29.45 18.51 -4.00
CA ILE A 105 -28.50 17.88 -4.93
C ILE A 105 -27.07 18.35 -4.60
N LEU A 106 -26.86 19.65 -4.41
CA LEU A 106 -25.53 20.19 -4.08
C LEU A 106 -25.01 19.74 -2.71
N ASN A 107 -25.90 19.60 -1.72
CA ASN A 107 -25.51 19.13 -0.39
C ASN A 107 -25.06 17.66 -0.41
N LYS A 108 -25.64 16.82 -1.29
CA LYS A 108 -25.17 15.45 -1.51
C LYS A 108 -23.75 15.38 -2.09
N PHE A 109 -23.35 16.38 -2.86
CA PHE A 109 -21.97 16.50 -3.36
C PHE A 109 -20.98 17.02 -2.29
N LEU A 110 -21.42 17.20 -1.03
CA LEU A 110 -20.59 17.61 0.11
C LEU A 110 -19.81 18.92 -0.11
N VAL A 111 -20.27 19.80 -1.01
CA VAL A 111 -19.59 21.07 -1.38
C VAL A 111 -19.76 22.16 -0.31
N GLU A 112 -20.24 21.82 0.89
CA GLU A 112 -20.46 22.76 1.99
C GLU A 112 -19.25 22.91 2.93
N THR A 113 -18.26 22.02 2.89
CA THR A 113 -17.35 21.81 4.03
C THR A 113 -16.16 22.77 4.15
N TYR A 114 -15.69 23.43 3.08
CA TYR A 114 -14.46 24.24 3.18
C TYR A 114 -14.67 25.73 3.51
N LEU A 115 -15.84 26.30 3.24
CA LEU A 115 -16.10 27.73 3.49
C LEU A 115 -16.60 28.04 4.90
N LYS A 116 -17.25 27.08 5.59
CA LYS A 116 -17.68 27.27 6.99
C LYS A 116 -16.50 27.35 7.96
N TRP A 117 -15.40 26.64 7.70
CA TRP A 117 -14.21 26.67 8.54
C TRP A 117 -13.47 28.02 8.42
N CYS A 118 -13.26 28.51 7.19
CA CYS A 118 -12.59 29.80 6.94
C CYS A 118 -13.35 31.02 7.52
N ILE A 119 -14.69 30.98 7.56
CA ILE A 119 -15.51 32.09 8.09
C ILE A 119 -15.58 32.02 9.63
N SER A 120 -15.43 30.83 10.23
CA SER A 120 -15.45 30.63 11.68
C SER A 120 -14.13 30.97 12.37
N GLU A 121 -13.00 30.91 11.65
CA GLU A 121 -11.66 31.21 12.19
C GLU A 121 -11.29 32.71 12.08
N SER A 122 -12.15 33.53 11.47
CA SER A 122 -11.96 34.99 11.25
C SER A 122 -12.95 35.87 12.02
N GLN A 123 -13.65 35.33 13.02
CA GLN A 123 -14.47 36.10 13.97
C GLN A 123 -13.97 35.93 15.40
#